data_AF-A0A9P1FLP7-F1
#
_entry.id   AF-A0A9P1FLP7-F1
#
_cell.length_a   1.000
_cell.length_b   1.000
_cell.length_c   1.000
_cell.angle_alpha   90.00
_cell.angle_beta   90.00
_cell.angle_gamma   90.00
#
_symmetry.space_group_name_H-M   'P 1'
#
loop_
_entity.id
_entity.type
_entity.pdbx_description
1 polymer ?
#
loop_
_entity_poly.entity_id
_entity_poly.type
_entity_poly.pdbx_seq_one_letter_code
_entity_poly.pdbx_strand_id
1 'polypeptide(L)'
;MSCLRCFFFRSPTSRKSLRSGFRALAMALSYWEKWNMVWLAANFYIHFGWEMSLLGFFDYAEWEGGFKPWNFLCATFSSYGNYDRRYKLKPAAEYHGTKASIDKVVLAVEVPAGLIDGALCLVWLKGILDNAWYRWPTQLVVSALHAFGTVVFWADELVPGWMNWYKGKGWKWTHTDGPRNIHWWWAFIGSNLVWVVVPMMYCKSAIEVMKPVLKTLK
;
A
#
# COMPACT_ATOMS: atom_id res chain seq x y z
N MET A 1 43.28 41.43 11.95
CA MET A 1 42.52 42.25 12.92
C MET A 1 41.26 42.75 12.23
N SER A 2 40.14 42.48 12.87
CA SER A 2 38.77 42.57 12.37
C SER A 2 38.27 44.01 12.25
N CYS A 3 37.40 44.29 11.28
CA CYS A 3 36.44 45.37 11.45
C CYS A 3 35.11 45.06 10.74
N LEU A 4 34.07 44.96 11.57
CA LEU A 4 32.66 44.94 11.19
C LEU A 4 32.30 46.15 10.34
N ARG A 5 31.37 45.97 9.40
CA ARG A 5 30.27 46.93 9.19
C ARG A 5 29.12 46.28 8.43
N CYS A 6 28.04 46.07 9.18
CA CYS A 6 26.69 45.92 8.67
C CYS A 6 26.38 47.03 7.66
N PHE A 7 25.95 46.66 6.45
CA PHE A 7 25.18 47.54 5.59
C PHE A 7 23.81 46.93 5.36
N PHE A 8 22.86 47.41 6.15
CA PHE A 8 21.45 47.42 5.80
C PHE A 8 21.29 48.20 4.49
N PHE A 9 21.00 47.52 3.39
CA PHE A 9 20.37 48.14 2.24
C PHE A 9 18.89 47.73 2.22
N ARG A 10 18.06 48.53 2.89
CA ARG A 10 16.65 48.67 2.52
C ARG A 10 16.59 49.60 1.32
N SER A 11 16.13 49.09 0.18
CA SER A 11 15.68 49.89 -0.96
C SER A 11 14.18 49.66 -1.17
N PRO A 12 13.39 50.68 -1.54
CA PRO A 12 11.95 50.69 -1.37
C PRO A 12 11.18 50.15 -2.58
N THR A 13 10.01 49.57 -2.28
CA THR A 13 8.80 49.53 -3.11
C THR A 13 8.96 49.23 -4.61
N SER A 14 8.82 47.95 -4.96
CA SER A 14 8.20 47.55 -6.23
C SER A 14 7.02 46.61 -5.94
N ARG A 15 5.86 47.21 -5.61
CA ARG A 15 4.55 46.55 -5.66
C ARG A 15 4.05 46.51 -7.10
N LYS A 16 4.77 45.84 -8.01
CA LYS A 16 4.26 45.51 -9.36
C LYS A 16 4.87 44.21 -9.88
N SER A 17 4.38 43.07 -9.38
CA SER A 17 4.03 41.88 -10.17
C SER A 17 3.72 40.69 -9.24
N LEU A 18 2.81 40.88 -8.28
CA LEU A 18 2.24 39.78 -7.50
C LEU A 18 1.20 38.96 -8.29
N ARG A 19 1.09 39.21 -9.60
CA ARG A 19 0.18 38.51 -10.53
C ARG A 19 0.90 37.57 -11.51
N SER A 20 2.24 37.48 -11.49
CA SER A 20 2.98 36.50 -12.32
C SER A 20 3.49 35.27 -11.55
N GLY A 21 3.35 35.23 -10.22
CA GLY A 21 3.71 34.06 -9.39
C GLY A 21 2.64 32.96 -9.33
N PHE A 22 1.45 33.23 -9.88
CA PHE A 22 0.33 32.28 -10.00
C PHE A 22 0.14 31.74 -11.42
N ARG A 23 1.18 31.82 -12.26
CA ARG A 23 1.47 30.66 -13.13
C ARG A 23 2.12 29.66 -12.18
N ALA A 24 1.36 28.91 -11.39
CA ALA A 24 1.00 27.56 -11.82
C ALA A 24 2.12 27.03 -12.72
N LEU A 25 3.28 26.74 -12.13
CA LEU A 25 4.09 25.63 -12.59
C LEU A 25 3.13 24.45 -12.56
N ALA A 26 2.38 24.26 -13.65
CA ALA A 26 1.86 22.96 -13.97
C ALA A 26 3.13 22.13 -14.10
N MET A 27 3.49 21.43 -13.02
CA MET A 27 4.49 20.39 -13.10
C MET A 27 4.04 19.49 -14.24
N ALA A 28 4.76 19.55 -15.35
CA ALA A 28 4.50 18.67 -16.47
C ALA A 28 4.95 17.29 -16.00
N LEU A 29 4.05 16.57 -15.32
CA LEU A 29 4.26 15.20 -14.91
C LEU A 29 4.62 14.41 -16.17
N SER A 30 5.72 13.67 -16.08
CA SER A 30 6.08 12.70 -17.11
C SER A 30 4.95 11.68 -17.28
N TYR A 31 4.95 11.00 -18.43
CA TYR A 31 3.98 9.95 -18.73
C TYR A 31 3.90 8.90 -17.60
N TRP A 32 5.05 8.50 -17.06
CA TRP A 32 5.14 7.53 -15.97
C TRP A 32 4.64 8.09 -14.64
N GLU A 33 4.93 9.36 -14.32
CA GLU A 33 4.41 9.98 -13.09
C GLU A 33 2.88 10.10 -13.10
N LYS A 34 2.25 10.28 -14.26
CA LYS A 34 0.78 10.23 -14.37
C LYS A 34 0.24 8.85 -13.99
N TRP A 35 0.90 7.78 -14.43
CA TRP A 35 0.54 6.42 -14.01
C TRP A 35 0.81 6.18 -12.53
N ASN A 36 1.88 6.76 -11.97
CA ASN A 36 2.11 6.73 -10.52
C ASN A 36 0.96 7.40 -9.76
N MET A 37 0.38 8.49 -10.28
CA MET A 37 -0.80 9.13 -9.66
C MET A 37 -2.01 8.20 -9.67
N VAL A 38 -2.26 7.50 -10.78
CA VAL A 38 -3.36 6.52 -10.87
C VAL A 38 -3.15 5.39 -9.88
N TRP A 39 -1.92 4.86 -9.81
CA TRP A 39 -1.57 3.84 -8.83
C TRP A 39 -1.76 4.34 -7.41
N LEU A 40 -1.20 5.50 -7.04
CA LEU A 40 -1.34 6.09 -5.71
C LEU A 40 -2.80 6.33 -5.33
N ALA A 41 -3.65 6.74 -6.27
CA ALA A 41 -5.09 6.87 -6.03
C ALA A 41 -5.75 5.52 -5.69
N ALA A 42 -5.39 4.44 -6.41
CA ALA A 42 -5.83 3.10 -6.08
C ALA A 42 -5.32 2.64 -4.70
N ASN A 43 -4.06 2.95 -4.36
CA ASN A 43 -3.48 2.62 -3.06
C ASN A 43 -4.17 3.39 -1.93
N PHE A 44 -4.53 4.66 -2.10
CA PHE A 44 -5.31 5.37 -1.08
C PHE A 44 -6.71 4.78 -0.91
N TYR A 45 -7.37 4.39 -2.00
CA TYR A 45 -8.64 3.71 -1.92
C TYR A 45 -8.54 2.39 -1.13
N ILE A 46 -7.46 1.63 -1.31
CA ILE A 46 -7.28 0.33 -0.67
C ILE A 46 -6.72 0.46 0.75
N HIS A 47 -5.55 1.09 0.94
CA HIS A 47 -4.93 1.25 2.25
C HIS A 47 -5.80 2.07 3.21
N PHE A 48 -6.29 3.25 2.81
CA PHE A 48 -7.08 4.11 3.70
C PHE A 48 -8.58 3.79 3.70
N GLY A 49 -9.09 3.20 2.62
CA GLY A 49 -10.48 2.77 2.58
C GLY A 49 -10.66 1.39 3.20
N TRP A 50 -10.06 0.37 2.59
CA TRP A 50 -10.32 -1.03 2.93
C TRP A 50 -9.51 -1.47 4.15
N GLU A 51 -8.18 -1.34 4.10
CA GLU A 51 -7.30 -1.89 5.12
C GLU A 51 -7.39 -1.10 6.44
N MET A 52 -7.47 0.24 6.36
CA MET A 52 -7.72 1.05 7.55
C MET A 52 -9.11 0.82 8.15
N SER A 53 -10.10 0.34 7.39
CA SER A 53 -11.39 -0.06 7.98
C SER A 53 -11.26 -1.26 8.93
N LEU A 54 -10.15 -2.01 8.86
CA LEU A 54 -9.82 -3.10 9.77
C LEU A 54 -9.19 -2.61 11.10
N LEU A 55 -8.73 -1.35 11.15
CA LEU A 55 -8.03 -0.78 12.32
C LEU A 55 -8.96 -0.38 13.47
N GLY A 56 -10.28 -0.42 13.29
CA GLY A 56 -11.26 -0.17 14.34
C GLY A 56 -11.37 -1.25 15.43
N PHE A 57 -10.34 -2.07 15.64
CA PHE A 57 -10.19 -3.17 16.62
C PHE A 57 -10.74 -4.56 16.24
N PHE A 58 -10.12 -5.13 15.20
CA PHE A 58 -9.79 -6.56 15.00
C PHE A 58 -10.82 -7.54 14.45
N ASP A 59 -12.06 -7.15 14.27
CA ASP A 59 -12.99 -7.89 13.45
C ASP A 59 -14.25 -7.05 13.24
N TYR A 60 -14.39 -6.45 12.07
CA TYR A 60 -15.56 -5.62 11.78
C TYR A 60 -16.87 -6.39 11.95
N ALA A 61 -16.86 -7.72 11.81
CA ALA A 61 -18.05 -8.57 11.91
C ALA A 61 -18.37 -9.00 13.36
N GLU A 62 -17.37 -9.10 14.25
CA GLU A 62 -17.57 -9.50 15.65
C GLU A 62 -17.66 -8.29 16.61
N TRP A 63 -17.36 -7.06 16.15
CA TRP A 63 -17.52 -5.86 16.96
C TRP A 63 -18.98 -5.36 17.01
N GLU A 64 -19.48 -5.12 18.22
CA GLU A 64 -20.78 -4.49 18.47
C GLU A 64 -20.86 -3.10 17.80
N GLY A 65 -21.65 -3.02 16.72
CA GLY A 65 -21.82 -1.79 15.91
C GLY A 65 -20.78 -1.57 14.81
N GLY A 66 -19.80 -2.48 14.65
CA GLY A 66 -18.71 -2.39 13.67
C GLY A 66 -19.14 -2.64 12.23
N PHE A 67 -19.98 -3.66 11.98
CA PHE A 67 -20.53 -3.91 10.65
C PHE A 67 -21.85 -3.17 10.45
N LYS A 68 -21.81 -2.14 9.62
CA LYS A 68 -23.00 -1.44 9.14
C LYS A 68 -23.18 -1.76 7.66
N PRO A 69 -24.31 -2.36 7.22
CA PRO A 69 -24.54 -2.70 5.81
C PRO A 69 -24.44 -1.51 4.86
N TRP A 70 -24.66 -0.29 5.36
CA TRP A 70 -24.50 0.95 4.59
C TRP A 70 -23.06 1.45 4.52
N ASN A 71 -22.11 0.87 5.26
CA ASN A 71 -20.69 1.14 5.08
C ASN A 71 -20.18 0.33 3.88
N PHE A 72 -20.11 0.99 2.72
CA PHE A 72 -19.73 0.34 1.47
C PHE A 72 -18.34 -0.29 1.52
N LEU A 73 -17.41 0.23 2.34
CA LEU A 73 -16.06 -0.33 2.50
C LEU A 73 -16.14 -1.71 3.17
N CYS A 74 -16.87 -1.81 4.29
CA CYS A 74 -17.11 -3.10 4.95
C CYS A 74 -17.92 -4.06 4.06
N ALA A 75 -18.88 -3.56 3.27
CA ALA A 75 -19.66 -4.39 2.36
C ALA A 75 -18.79 -4.98 1.24
N THR A 76 -17.85 -4.20 0.70
CA THR A 76 -16.94 -4.68 -0.35
C THR A 76 -15.94 -5.68 0.21
N PHE A 77 -15.42 -5.44 1.41
CA PHE A 77 -14.56 -6.40 2.12
C PHE A 77 -15.30 -7.72 2.43
N SER A 78 -16.54 -7.64 2.91
CA SER A 78 -17.37 -8.83 3.15
C SER A 78 -17.71 -9.59 1.87
N SER A 79 -17.86 -8.89 0.74
CA SER A 79 -18.05 -9.49 -0.57
C SER A 79 -16.79 -10.20 -1.04
N TYR A 80 -15.62 -9.60 -0.85
CA TYR A 80 -14.33 -10.24 -1.15
C TYR A 80 -14.13 -11.50 -0.31
N GLY A 81 -14.54 -11.47 0.97
CA GLY A 81 -14.51 -12.62 1.86
C GLY A 81 -15.41 -13.80 1.46
N ASN A 82 -16.34 -13.63 0.51
CA ASN A 82 -17.06 -14.75 -0.08
C ASN A 82 -16.17 -15.58 -1.03
N TYR A 83 -15.06 -15.02 -1.49
CA TYR A 83 -14.13 -15.62 -2.44
C TYR A 83 -12.82 -16.05 -1.78
N ASP A 84 -12.31 -15.22 -0.87
CA ASP A 84 -11.20 -15.56 0.02
C ASP A 84 -11.69 -15.62 1.47
N ARG A 85 -12.04 -16.81 1.94
CA ARG A 85 -12.68 -16.97 3.26
C ARG A 85 -11.77 -16.56 4.42
N ARG A 86 -10.47 -16.32 4.19
CA ARG A 86 -9.59 -15.74 5.22
C ARG A 86 -10.05 -14.35 5.65
N TYR A 87 -10.84 -13.66 4.83
CA TYR A 87 -11.43 -12.36 5.14
C TYR A 87 -12.82 -12.48 5.82
N LYS A 88 -13.32 -13.73 6.00
CA LYS A 88 -14.66 -14.05 6.50
C LYS A 88 -14.77 -15.50 7.01
N LEU A 89 -14.03 -15.82 8.06
CA LEU A 89 -14.04 -17.11 8.74
C LEU A 89 -15.40 -17.35 9.41
N LYS A 90 -16.03 -18.49 9.08
CA LYS A 90 -17.29 -18.93 9.69
C LYS A 90 -17.21 -20.43 10.02
N PRO A 91 -17.28 -20.85 11.30
CA PRO A 91 -17.29 -19.99 12.49
C PRO A 91 -15.99 -19.20 12.65
N ALA A 92 -16.01 -18.12 13.44
CA ALA A 92 -14.79 -17.39 13.80
C ALA A 92 -13.75 -18.35 14.40
N ALA A 93 -12.49 -18.18 14.01
CA ALA A 93 -11.39 -19.01 14.51
C ALA A 93 -11.00 -18.56 15.92
N GLU A 94 -10.76 -19.54 16.80
CA GLU A 94 -10.28 -19.29 18.16
C GLU A 94 -8.76 -19.33 18.20
N TYR A 95 -8.20 -18.31 18.82
CA TYR A 95 -6.80 -18.03 18.79
C TYR A 95 -6.32 -17.58 20.17
N HIS A 96 -5.85 -18.52 20.99
CA HIS A 96 -5.37 -18.26 22.35
C HIS A 96 -6.37 -17.45 23.21
N GLY A 97 -7.67 -17.77 23.11
CA GLY A 97 -8.74 -17.10 23.86
C GLY A 97 -9.35 -15.86 23.18
N THR A 98 -8.85 -15.47 22.01
CA THR A 98 -9.48 -14.43 21.16
C THR A 98 -10.17 -15.07 19.96
N LYS A 99 -11.40 -14.66 19.63
CA LYS A 99 -12.09 -15.08 18.41
C LYS A 99 -11.87 -14.05 17.31
N ALA A 100 -11.60 -14.52 16.08
CA ALA A 100 -11.48 -13.67 14.91
C ALA A 100 -12.16 -14.32 13.69
N SER A 101 -13.00 -13.56 13.01
CA SER A 101 -13.63 -13.84 11.72
C SER A 101 -12.73 -13.44 10.54
N ILE A 102 -11.54 -12.89 10.82
CA ILE A 102 -10.47 -12.69 9.83
C ILE A 102 -9.25 -13.49 10.27
N ASP A 103 -8.57 -14.10 9.30
CA ASP A 103 -7.33 -14.81 9.53
C ASP A 103 -6.24 -13.88 10.08
N LYS A 104 -5.47 -14.38 11.04
CA LYS A 104 -4.44 -13.60 11.71
C LYS A 104 -3.34 -13.11 10.78
N VAL A 105 -2.97 -13.89 9.78
CA VAL A 105 -1.91 -13.51 8.85
C VAL A 105 -2.43 -12.42 7.90
N VAL A 106 -3.69 -12.49 7.49
CA VAL A 106 -4.35 -11.40 6.78
C VAL A 106 -4.31 -10.13 7.64
N LEU A 107 -4.74 -10.19 8.90
CA LEU A 107 -4.65 -9.05 9.80
C LEU A 107 -3.21 -8.52 9.96
N ALA A 108 -2.22 -9.41 10.06
CA ALA A 108 -0.82 -9.05 10.23
C ALA A 108 -0.19 -8.41 8.99
N VAL A 109 -0.75 -8.63 7.79
CA VAL A 109 -0.30 -7.98 6.54
C VAL A 109 -1.07 -6.69 6.30
N GLU A 110 -2.40 -6.73 6.40
CA GLU A 110 -3.29 -5.63 6.02
C GLU A 110 -3.22 -4.45 7.01
N VAL A 111 -3.04 -4.70 8.31
CA VAL A 111 -2.95 -3.64 9.32
C VAL A 111 -1.69 -2.78 9.13
N PRO A 112 -0.47 -3.36 9.00
CA PRO A 112 0.70 -2.59 8.63
C PRO A 112 0.59 -1.93 7.27
N ALA A 113 -0.02 -2.57 6.27
CA ALA A 113 -0.22 -1.96 4.96
C ALA A 113 -1.09 -0.69 5.06
N GLY A 114 -2.22 -0.75 5.77
CA GLY A 114 -3.08 0.41 5.98
C GLY A 114 -2.40 1.57 6.72
N LEU A 115 -1.61 1.26 7.75
CA LEU A 115 -0.95 2.28 8.60
C LEU A 115 0.35 2.82 8.00
N ILE A 116 1.24 1.92 7.57
CA ILE A 116 2.60 2.24 7.16
C ILE A 116 2.61 2.52 5.66
N ASP A 117 2.13 1.60 4.84
CA ASP A 117 2.18 1.75 3.38
C ASP A 117 1.27 2.89 2.91
N GLY A 118 0.08 3.03 3.51
CA GLY A 118 -0.79 4.19 3.32
C GLY A 118 -0.09 5.52 3.65
N ALA A 119 0.57 5.63 4.80
CA ALA A 119 1.30 6.84 5.17
C ALA A 119 2.49 7.11 4.24
N LEU A 120 3.23 6.07 3.85
CA LEU A 120 4.34 6.21 2.90
C LEU A 120 3.86 6.57 1.49
N CYS A 121 2.67 6.14 1.07
CA CYS A 121 2.04 6.59 -0.17
C CYS A 121 1.75 8.10 -0.15
N LEU A 122 1.36 8.68 0.99
CA LEU A 122 1.23 10.14 1.13
C LEU A 122 2.58 10.85 1.00
N VAL A 123 3.63 10.29 1.62
CA VAL A 123 5.00 10.82 1.49
C VAL A 123 5.46 10.74 0.04
N TRP A 124 5.17 9.64 -0.66
CA TRP A 124 5.51 9.47 -2.06
C TRP A 124 4.78 10.48 -2.95
N LEU A 125 3.46 10.64 -2.77
CA LEU A 125 2.68 11.64 -3.49
C LEU A 125 3.25 13.04 -3.26
N LYS A 126 3.51 13.41 -2.01
CA LYS A 126 4.12 14.71 -1.67
C LYS A 126 5.47 14.88 -2.37
N GLY A 127 6.30 13.84 -2.38
CA GLY A 127 7.58 13.84 -3.07
C GLY A 127 7.44 14.06 -4.59
N ILE A 128 6.39 13.52 -5.21
CA ILE A 128 6.08 13.78 -6.62
C ILE A 128 5.62 15.22 -6.82
N LEU A 129 4.65 15.70 -6.03
CA LEU A 129 4.08 17.05 -6.17
C LEU A 129 5.09 18.17 -5.92
N ASP A 130 6.05 17.94 -5.03
CA ASP A 130 7.11 18.90 -4.72
C ASP A 130 8.37 18.71 -5.60
N ASN A 131 8.37 17.72 -6.51
CA ASN A 131 9.56 17.29 -7.24
C ASN A 131 10.78 17.06 -6.32
N ALA A 132 10.55 16.45 -5.15
CA ALA A 132 11.57 16.30 -4.12
C ALA A 132 12.48 15.08 -4.38
N TRP A 133 13.71 15.13 -3.85
CA TRP A 133 14.70 14.06 -4.01
C TRP A 133 14.24 12.73 -3.38
N TYR A 134 13.51 12.79 -2.26
CA TYR A 134 13.09 11.61 -1.51
C TYR A 134 11.98 10.81 -2.21
N ARG A 135 11.41 11.32 -3.30
CA ARG A 135 10.36 10.61 -4.06
C ARG A 135 10.80 9.23 -4.56
N TRP A 136 12.05 9.08 -4.99
CA TRP A 136 12.55 7.80 -5.53
C TRP A 136 12.89 6.79 -4.44
N PRO A 137 13.56 7.16 -3.33
CA PRO A 137 13.67 6.30 -2.17
C PRO A 137 12.30 5.86 -1.62
N THR A 138 11.35 6.79 -1.47
CA THR A 138 10.01 6.44 -0.97
C THR A 138 9.27 5.52 -1.94
N GLN A 139 9.31 5.79 -3.26
CA GLN A 139 8.77 4.90 -4.29
C GLN A 139 9.31 3.48 -4.15
N LEU A 140 10.63 3.34 -4.00
CA LEU A 140 11.28 2.03 -3.88
C LEU A 140 10.82 1.30 -2.62
N VAL A 141 10.79 1.97 -1.46
CA VAL A 141 10.39 1.36 -0.19
C VAL A 141 8.94 0.91 -0.23
N VAL A 142 8.02 1.81 -0.60
CA VAL A 142 6.58 1.51 -0.71
C VAL A 142 6.36 0.33 -1.65
N SER A 143 6.97 0.37 -2.82
CA SER A 143 6.79 -0.67 -3.82
C SER A 143 7.36 -2.03 -3.37
N ALA A 144 8.48 -2.02 -2.65
CA ALA A 144 9.05 -3.23 -2.06
C ALA A 144 8.15 -3.81 -0.96
N LEU A 145 7.56 -2.96 -0.11
CA LEU A 145 6.63 -3.40 0.94
C LEU A 145 5.36 -4.02 0.35
N HIS A 146 4.77 -3.42 -0.69
CA HIS A 146 3.61 -3.98 -1.39
C HIS A 146 3.87 -5.37 -1.96
N ALA A 147 5.00 -5.53 -2.67
CA ALA A 147 5.37 -6.82 -3.25
C ALA A 147 5.69 -7.85 -2.15
N PHE A 148 6.37 -7.43 -1.08
CA PHE A 148 6.70 -8.30 0.05
C PHE A 148 5.45 -8.78 0.80
N GLY A 149 4.54 -7.88 1.16
CA GLY A 149 3.29 -8.22 1.85
C GLY A 149 2.48 -9.24 1.05
N THR A 150 2.41 -9.04 -0.27
CA THR A 150 1.71 -9.98 -1.17
C THR A 150 2.38 -11.36 -1.21
N VAL A 151 3.71 -11.43 -1.24
CA VAL A 151 4.44 -12.71 -1.22
C VAL A 151 4.22 -13.43 0.11
N VAL A 152 4.23 -12.71 1.24
CA VAL A 152 3.90 -13.29 2.56
C VAL A 152 2.48 -13.82 2.59
N PHE A 153 1.52 -13.05 2.07
CA PHE A 153 0.12 -13.43 1.99
C PHE A 153 -0.14 -14.68 1.14
N TRP A 154 0.60 -14.85 0.02
CA TRP A 154 0.56 -16.07 -0.77
C TRP A 154 1.24 -17.24 -0.08
N ALA A 155 2.41 -17.00 0.54
CA ALA A 155 3.15 -18.02 1.25
C ALA A 155 2.33 -18.63 2.39
N ASP A 156 1.53 -17.83 3.07
CA ASP A 156 0.64 -18.29 4.13
C ASP A 156 -0.38 -19.35 3.68
N GLU A 157 -0.88 -19.28 2.44
CA GLU A 157 -1.78 -20.31 1.92
C GLU A 157 -0.99 -21.50 1.32
N LEU A 158 0.09 -21.20 0.59
CA LEU A 158 0.81 -22.20 -0.21
C LEU A 158 1.78 -23.05 0.61
N VAL A 159 2.47 -22.48 1.60
CA VAL A 159 3.47 -23.19 2.40
C VAL A 159 2.83 -24.26 3.28
N PRO A 160 1.72 -24.00 4.03
CA PRO A 160 1.04 -25.05 4.78
C PRO A 160 0.49 -26.16 3.88
N GLY A 161 -0.01 -25.81 2.68
CA GLY A 161 -0.45 -26.77 1.68
C GLY A 161 0.69 -27.68 1.22
N TRP A 162 1.85 -27.08 0.91
CA TRP A 162 3.06 -27.80 0.52
C TRP A 162 3.60 -28.68 1.65
N MET A 163 3.65 -28.18 2.88
CA MET A 163 4.12 -28.94 4.04
C MET A 163 3.22 -30.15 4.34
N ASN A 164 1.91 -30.04 4.17
CA ASN A 164 0.99 -31.18 4.31
C ASN A 164 1.22 -32.23 3.23
N TRP A 165 1.41 -31.79 1.98
CA TRP A 165 1.72 -32.68 0.88
C TRP A 165 3.05 -33.41 1.09
N TYR A 166 4.11 -32.69 1.48
CA TYR A 166 5.43 -33.24 1.76
C TYR A 166 5.40 -34.30 2.88
N LYS A 167 4.53 -34.13 3.88
CA LYS A 167 4.32 -35.09 4.97
C LYS A 167 3.42 -36.28 4.59
N GLY A 168 3.06 -36.43 3.31
CA GLY A 168 2.21 -37.52 2.81
C GLY A 168 0.73 -37.38 3.17
N LYS A 169 0.28 -36.21 3.67
CA LYS A 169 -1.12 -35.96 4.06
C LYS A 169 -1.99 -35.40 2.94
N GLY A 170 -1.42 -35.30 1.73
CA GLY A 170 -2.02 -34.63 0.58
C GLY A 170 -1.98 -33.10 0.70
N TRP A 171 -2.30 -32.41 -0.40
CA TRP A 171 -2.42 -30.95 -0.40
C TRP A 171 -3.72 -30.52 0.29
N LYS A 172 -3.62 -29.56 1.20
CA LYS A 172 -4.78 -28.96 1.87
C LYS A 172 -4.71 -27.44 1.76
N TRP A 173 -5.78 -26.86 1.24
CA TRP A 173 -6.03 -25.42 1.32
C TRP A 173 -6.54 -25.12 2.72
N THR A 174 -5.99 -24.09 3.37
CA THR A 174 -6.33 -23.78 4.77
C THR A 174 -7.70 -23.13 4.82
N HIS A 175 -7.88 -22.06 4.05
CA HIS A 175 -9.09 -21.26 4.09
C HIS A 175 -9.58 -20.81 2.71
N THR A 176 -8.84 -21.08 1.63
CA THR A 176 -9.32 -20.81 0.25
C THR A 176 -10.02 -22.03 -0.38
N ASP A 177 -10.76 -21.81 -1.47
CA ASP A 177 -11.35 -22.91 -2.26
C ASP A 177 -10.33 -23.58 -3.23
N GLY A 178 -9.10 -23.05 -3.28
CA GLY A 178 -8.06 -23.51 -4.18
C GLY A 178 -8.39 -23.34 -5.67
N PRO A 179 -7.57 -23.90 -6.58
CA PRO A 179 -7.64 -23.67 -8.02
C PRO A 179 -8.87 -24.27 -8.70
N ARG A 180 -9.72 -25.01 -7.96
CA ARG A 180 -10.97 -25.56 -8.48
C ARG A 180 -12.06 -24.50 -8.63
N ASN A 181 -11.91 -23.36 -7.96
CA ASN A 181 -12.85 -22.24 -8.03
C ASN A 181 -12.25 -21.12 -8.89
N ILE A 182 -13.02 -20.59 -9.86
CA ILE A 182 -12.59 -19.45 -10.69
C ILE A 182 -12.28 -18.21 -9.85
N HIS A 183 -12.96 -18.07 -8.72
CA HIS A 183 -12.74 -16.97 -7.80
C HIS A 183 -11.36 -17.00 -7.16
N TRP A 184 -10.76 -18.18 -6.99
CA TRP A 184 -9.37 -18.29 -6.51
C TRP A 184 -8.39 -17.70 -7.53
N TRP A 185 -8.56 -18.01 -8.80
CA TRP A 185 -7.69 -17.48 -9.85
C TRP A 185 -7.80 -15.96 -10.00
N TRP A 186 -9.01 -15.42 -9.89
CA TRP A 186 -9.20 -13.98 -10.03
C TRP A 186 -8.84 -13.20 -8.75
N ALA A 187 -9.37 -13.59 -7.59
CA ALA A 187 -9.16 -12.86 -6.34
C ALA A 187 -7.79 -13.17 -5.70
N PHE A 188 -7.50 -14.46 -5.50
CA PHE A 188 -6.29 -14.85 -4.79
C PHE A 188 -5.03 -14.71 -5.67
N ILE A 189 -5.07 -15.11 -6.94
CA ILE A 189 -3.92 -14.94 -7.84
C ILE A 189 -3.97 -13.59 -8.57
N GLY A 190 -5.05 -13.29 -9.28
CA GLY A 190 -5.14 -12.16 -10.20
C GLY A 190 -4.95 -10.80 -9.55
N SER A 191 -5.81 -10.43 -8.58
CA SER A 191 -5.69 -9.12 -7.92
C SER A 191 -4.38 -8.97 -7.14
N ASN A 192 -3.90 -10.02 -6.48
CA ASN A 192 -2.63 -9.98 -5.77
C ASN A 192 -1.43 -9.89 -6.72
N LEU A 193 -1.49 -10.49 -7.91
CA LEU A 193 -0.41 -10.37 -8.89
C LEU A 193 -0.18 -8.92 -9.32
N VAL A 194 -1.23 -8.10 -9.36
CA VAL A 194 -1.11 -6.65 -9.64
C VAL A 194 -0.25 -5.97 -8.57
N TRP A 195 -0.40 -6.35 -7.30
CA TRP A 195 0.38 -5.86 -6.16
C TRP A 195 1.83 -6.35 -6.12
N VAL A 196 2.21 -7.29 -6.99
CA VAL A 196 3.61 -7.66 -7.20
C VAL A 196 4.15 -6.97 -8.45
N VAL A 197 3.48 -7.15 -9.59
CA VAL A 197 4.00 -6.71 -10.89
C VAL A 197 4.14 -5.20 -10.97
N VAL A 198 3.07 -4.47 -10.61
CA VAL A 198 3.07 -3.01 -10.73
C VAL A 198 4.09 -2.37 -9.78
N PRO A 199 4.14 -2.73 -8.48
CA PRO A 199 5.19 -2.28 -7.59
C PRO A 199 6.60 -2.64 -8.07
N MET A 200 6.83 -3.85 -8.59
CA MET A 200 8.16 -4.21 -9.08
C MET A 200 8.60 -3.39 -10.31
N MET A 201 7.66 -2.96 -11.16
CA MET A 201 7.95 -1.98 -12.21
C MET A 201 8.41 -0.63 -11.63
N TYR A 202 7.78 -0.18 -10.54
CA TYR A 202 8.16 1.06 -9.86
C TYR A 202 9.47 0.95 -9.07
N CYS A 203 9.75 -0.20 -8.45
CA CYS A 203 11.06 -0.51 -7.87
C CYS A 203 12.16 -0.37 -8.93
N LYS A 204 11.97 -1.02 -10.09
CA LYS A 204 12.92 -0.95 -11.20
C LYS A 204 13.14 0.48 -11.66
N SER A 205 12.06 1.23 -11.89
CA SER A 205 12.12 2.64 -12.30
C SER A 205 12.87 3.50 -11.28
N ALA A 206 12.59 3.36 -9.99
CA ALA A 206 13.28 4.11 -8.94
C ALA A 206 14.78 3.78 -8.89
N ILE A 207 15.14 2.50 -9.00
CA ILE A 207 16.54 2.06 -9.05
C ILE A 207 17.26 2.64 -10.27
N GLU A 208 16.65 2.61 -11.45
CA GLU A 208 17.23 3.14 -12.68
C GLU A 208 17.55 4.64 -12.57
N VAL A 209 16.69 5.40 -11.89
CA VAL A 209 16.93 6.83 -11.62
C VAL A 209 17.99 7.06 -10.54
N MET A 210 17.98 6.28 -9.45
CA MET A 210 18.92 6.48 -8.33
C MET A 210 20.33 5.97 -8.63
N LYS A 211 20.48 4.88 -9.40
CA LYS A 211 21.77 4.24 -9.70
C LYS A 211 22.83 5.19 -10.28
N PRO A 212 22.56 6.05 -11.28
CA PRO A 212 23.57 7.00 -11.77
C PRO A 212 24.00 8.00 -10.70
N VAL A 213 23.06 8.51 -9.90
CA VAL A 213 23.35 9.47 -8.82
C VAL A 213 24.23 8.83 -7.74
N LEU A 214 23.95 7.59 -7.36
CA LEU A 214 24.76 6.86 -6.38
C LEU A 214 26.17 6.55 -6.90
N LYS A 215 26.34 6.37 -8.21
CA LYS A 215 27.66 6.17 -8.82
C LYS A 215 28.51 7.44 -8.82
N THR A 216 27.89 8.62 -8.94
CA THR A 216 28.62 9.90 -8.91
C THR A 216 29.08 10.31 -7.50
N LEU A 217 28.56 9.67 -6.46
CA LEU A 217 28.96 9.91 -5.06
C LEU A 217 30.11 9.01 -4.59
N LYS A 218 30.52 8.03 -5.42
CA LYS A 218 31.68 7.17 -5.18
C LYS A 218 32.91 7.75 -5.86
#